data_AF-V3ZNV4-F1
#
_entry.id   AF-V3ZNV4-F1
#
_cell.length_a   1.000
_cell.length_b   1.000
_cell.length_c   1.000
_cell.angle_alpha   90.00
_cell.angle_beta   90.00
_cell.angle_gamma   90.00
#
_symmetry.space_group_name_H-M   'P 1'
#
loop_
_entity.id
_entity.type
_entity.pdbx_description
1 polymer ?
#
loop_
_entity_poly.entity_id
_entity_poly.type
_entity_poly.pdbx_seq_one_letter_code
_entity_poly.pdbx_strand_id
1 'polypeptide(L)'
;FDEVASIIQRGRDHGVPPYNWFRQFCGLPIVRSFNSRVFGDAGPYLRKVYKSVDDIDIYTGAMSEPNLPGSLLGETFSCIFARQFRDLKFGDSFF
;
A
#
# COMPACT_ATOMS: atom_id res chain seq x y z
N PHE A 1 13.81 10.32 16.75
CA PHE A 1 13.57 9.14 15.90
C PHE A 1 12.31 9.40 15.12
N ASP A 2 12.31 9.15 13.80
CA ASP A 2 11.14 9.34 12.94
C ASP A 2 10.68 7.96 12.43
N GLU A 3 9.53 7.52 12.94
CA GLU A 3 8.97 6.20 12.68
C GLU A 3 8.58 6.01 11.21
N VAL A 4 7.97 7.02 10.61
CA VAL A 4 7.46 6.94 9.23
C VAL A 4 8.64 6.87 8.26
N ALA A 5 9.66 7.70 8.49
CA ALA A 5 10.89 7.64 7.71
C ALA A 5 11.56 6.26 7.83
N SER A 6 11.61 5.69 9.04
CA SER A 6 12.17 4.36 9.29
C SER A 6 11.45 3.24 8.52
N ILE A 7 10.11 3.27 8.47
CA ILE A 7 9.31 2.29 7.71
C ILE A 7 9.65 2.33 6.22
N ILE A 8 9.71 3.53 5.64
CA ILE A 8 10.04 3.69 4.20
C ILE A 8 11.47 3.21 3.93
N GLN A 9 12.43 3.55 4.79
CA GLN A 9 13.82 3.09 4.64
C GLN A 9 13.93 1.56 4.71
N ARG A 10 13.29 0.91 5.69
CA ARG A 10 13.29 -0.55 5.79
C ARG A 10 12.63 -1.22 4.59
N GLY A 11 11.55 -0.64 4.06
CA GLY A 11 10.91 -1.14 2.85
C GLY A 11 11.88 -1.18 1.67
N ARG A 12 12.66 -0.11 1.48
CA ARG A 12 13.66 -0.02 0.40
C ARG A 12 14.86 -0.92 0.66
N ASP A 13 15.37 -0.96 1.88
CA ASP A 13 16.49 -1.81 2.29
C ASP A 13 16.19 -3.30 2.06
N HIS A 14 14.96 -3.73 2.37
CA HIS A 14 14.50 -5.10 2.15
C HIS A 14 14.03 -5.38 0.71
N GLY A 15 14.12 -4.40 -0.20
CA GLY A 15 13.71 -4.56 -1.60
C GLY A 15 12.21 -4.81 -1.79
N VAL A 16 11.37 -4.28 -0.90
CA VAL A 16 9.91 -4.42 -0.99
C VAL A 16 9.42 -3.75 -2.29
N PRO A 17 8.59 -4.44 -3.11
CA PRO A 17 8.08 -3.88 -4.35
C PRO A 17 7.26 -2.58 -4.16
N PRO A 18 7.14 -1.75 -5.20
CA PRO A 18 6.36 -0.52 -5.12
C PRO A 18 4.86 -0.80 -5.03
N TYR A 19 4.10 0.23 -4.67
CA TYR A 19 2.66 0.21 -4.45
C TYR A 19 1.86 -0.43 -5.60
N ASN A 20 2.15 -0.06 -6.86
CA ASN A 20 1.43 -0.63 -8.02
C ASN A 20 1.63 -2.13 -8.20
N TRP A 21 2.78 -2.68 -7.77
CA TRP A 21 3.02 -4.12 -7.79
C TRP A 21 2.04 -4.83 -6.85
N PHE A 22 1.82 -4.29 -5.64
CA PHE A 22 0.87 -4.86 -4.68
C PHE A 22 -0.58 -4.71 -5.13
N ARG A 23 -0.94 -3.61 -5.80
CA ARG A 23 -2.27 -3.50 -6.43
C ARG A 23 -2.49 -4.64 -7.42
N GLN A 24 -1.52 -4.88 -8.31
CA GLN A 24 -1.60 -5.98 -9.27
C GLN A 24 -1.62 -7.36 -8.59
N PHE A 25 -0.78 -7.59 -7.58
CA PHE A 25 -0.78 -8.81 -6.77
C PHE A 25 -2.14 -9.10 -6.15
N CYS A 26 -2.86 -8.05 -5.74
CA CYS A 26 -4.21 -8.12 -5.22
C CYS A 26 -5.32 -8.17 -6.28
N GLY A 27 -4.98 -8.19 -7.58
CA GLY A 27 -5.95 -8.15 -8.68
C GLY A 27 -6.65 -6.80 -8.85
N LEU A 28 -6.13 -5.74 -8.22
CA LEU A 28 -6.66 -4.38 -8.31
C LEU A 28 -6.08 -3.67 -9.54
N PRO A 29 -6.83 -2.76 -10.18
CA PRO A 29 -6.31 -1.92 -11.26
C PRO A 29 -5.13 -1.06 -10.76
N ILE A 30 -4.01 -1.08 -11.48
CA ILE A 30 -2.86 -0.22 -11.18
C ILE A 30 -3.21 1.26 -11.34
N VAL A 31 -2.57 2.13 -10.56
CA VAL A 31 -2.72 3.57 -10.68
C VAL A 31 -1.79 4.10 -11.75
N ARG A 32 -2.31 4.87 -12.71
CA ARG A 32 -1.53 5.44 -13.83
C ARG A 32 -1.29 6.94 -13.73
N SER A 33 -1.85 7.61 -12.72
CA SER A 33 -1.78 9.05 -12.55
C SER A 33 -1.96 9.46 -11.09
N PHE A 34 -1.24 10.50 -10.67
CA PHE A 34 -1.42 11.11 -9.36
C PHE A 34 -2.81 11.72 -9.17
N ASN A 35 -3.55 12.01 -10.25
CA ASN A 35 -4.92 12.50 -10.19
C ASN A 35 -5.96 11.36 -10.12
N SER A 36 -5.51 10.12 -9.89
CA SER A 36 -6.40 8.98 -9.71
C SER A 36 -7.31 9.18 -8.50
N ARG A 37 -8.58 8.77 -8.64
CA ARG A 37 -9.54 8.77 -7.52
C ARG A 37 -9.06 7.94 -6.33
N VAL A 38 -8.17 6.97 -6.57
CA VAL A 38 -7.56 6.15 -5.52
C VAL A 38 -6.81 6.99 -4.49
N PHE A 39 -6.16 8.09 -4.90
CA PHE A 39 -5.39 8.93 -3.99
C PHE A 39 -6.17 10.13 -3.46
N GLY A 40 -7.35 10.45 -4.01
CA GLY A 40 -8.14 11.61 -3.61
C GLY A 40 -7.29 12.87 -3.41
N ASP A 41 -7.37 13.46 -2.21
CA ASP A 41 -6.64 14.67 -1.84
C ASP A 41 -5.13 14.47 -1.62
N ALA A 42 -4.66 13.23 -1.48
CA ALA A 42 -3.23 12.92 -1.33
C ALA A 42 -2.46 13.06 -2.65
N GLY A 43 -3.14 12.92 -3.79
CA GLY A 43 -2.55 12.93 -5.14
C GLY A 43 -1.60 14.10 -5.41
N PRO A 44 -2.00 15.36 -5.16
CA PRO A 44 -1.14 16.54 -5.34
C PRO A 44 0.12 16.54 -4.47
N TYR A 45 0.09 15.93 -3.28
CA TYR A 45 1.26 15.83 -2.41
C TYR A 45 2.20 14.72 -2.88
N LEU A 46 1.65 13.57 -3.29
CA LEU A 46 2.43 12.47 -3.87
C LEU A 46 3.20 12.93 -5.12
N ARG A 47 2.57 13.74 -5.99
CA ARG A 47 3.21 14.30 -7.18
C ARG A 47 4.41 15.20 -6.87
N LYS A 48 4.48 15.80 -5.68
CA LYS A 48 5.64 16.63 -5.27
C LYS A 48 6.85 15.79 -4.88
N VAL A 49 6.63 14.53 -4.47
CA VAL A 49 7.66 13.67 -3.89
C VAL A 49 8.12 12.57 -4.86
N TYR A 50 7.21 12.07 -5.71
CA TYR A 50 7.48 11.00 -6.65
C TYR A 50 7.45 11.48 -8.11
N LYS A 51 8.34 10.96 -8.95
CA LYS A 51 8.38 11.24 -10.40
C LYS A 51 7.35 10.43 -11.16
N SER A 52 7.22 9.13 -10.84
CA SER A 52 6.19 8.24 -11.37
C SER A 52 5.31 7.70 -10.24
N VAL A 53 4.05 7.36 -10.58
CA VAL A 53 3.17 6.61 -9.68
C VAL A 53 3.67 5.17 -9.44
N ASP A 54 4.50 4.65 -10.34
CA ASP A 54 5.13 3.34 -10.21
C ASP A 54 6.29 3.33 -9.21
N ASP A 55 6.77 4.51 -8.78
CA ASP A 55 7.86 4.66 -7.79
C ASP A 55 7.33 4.78 -6.36
N ILE A 56 6.00 4.82 -6.16
CA ILE A 56 5.40 5.05 -4.85
C ILE A 56 5.68 3.85 -3.94
N ASP A 57 6.27 4.10 -2.76
CA ASP A 57 6.49 3.07 -1.74
C ASP A 57 5.15 2.51 -1.27
N ILE A 58 5.07 1.19 -1.03
CA ILE A 58 3.82 0.52 -0.62
C ILE A 58 3.15 1.19 0.59
N TYR A 59 3.93 1.55 1.61
CA TYR A 59 3.42 2.21 2.80
C TYR A 59 2.73 3.53 2.46
N THR A 60 3.42 4.40 1.73
CA THR A 60 2.89 5.72 1.34
C THR A 60 1.67 5.59 0.43
N GLY A 61 1.71 4.70 -0.55
CA GLY A 61 0.61 4.50 -1.50
C GLY A 61 -0.64 3.95 -0.85
N ALA A 62 -0.51 2.91 -0.04
CA ALA A 62 -1.67 2.27 0.60
C ALA A 62 -2.26 3.12 1.74
N MET A 63 -1.45 3.90 2.47
CA MET A 63 -1.94 4.90 3.43
C MET A 63 -2.70 6.06 2.76
N SER A 64 -2.46 6.29 1.46
CA SER A 64 -3.15 7.32 0.68
C SER A 64 -4.48 6.85 0.10
N GLU A 65 -4.86 5.59 0.29
CA GLU A 65 -6.15 5.07 -0.14
C GLU A 65 -7.27 5.49 0.83
N PRO A 66 -8.48 5.77 0.34
CA PRO A 66 -9.63 5.92 1.21
C PRO A 66 -9.96 4.58 1.88
N ASN A 67 -10.41 4.66 3.12
CA ASN A 67 -10.88 3.48 3.85
C ASN A 67 -12.11 2.87 3.17
N LEU A 68 -12.18 1.55 3.15
CA LEU A 68 -13.41 0.84 2.77
C LEU A 68 -14.53 1.10 3.80
N PRO A 69 -15.82 1.02 3.40
CA PRO A 69 -16.93 1.18 4.33
C PRO A 69 -16.83 0.21 5.52
N GLY A 70 -16.79 0.76 6.74
CA GLY A 70 -16.63 -0.02 7.97
C GLY A 70 -15.23 -0.59 8.23
N SER A 71 -14.22 -0.19 7.44
CA SER A 71 -12.82 -0.59 7.60
C SER A 71 -11.95 0.60 8.02
N LEU A 72 -10.80 0.29 8.63
CA LEU A 72 -9.72 1.25 8.86
C LEU A 72 -8.68 1.25 7.73
N LEU A 73 -8.84 0.36 6.75
CA LEU A 73 -7.88 0.12 5.69
C LEU A 73 -8.53 0.36 4.32
N GLY A 74 -7.71 0.87 3.38
CA GLY A 74 -8.03 0.88 1.95
C GLY A 74 -7.97 -0.51 1.32
N GLU A 75 -8.27 -0.61 0.03
CA GLU A 75 -8.33 -1.86 -0.73
C GLU A 75 -7.02 -2.66 -0.67
N THR A 76 -5.88 -2.01 -0.89
CA THR A 76 -4.58 -2.68 -1.00
C THR A 76 -4.14 -3.26 0.34
N PHE A 77 -4.19 -2.47 1.41
CA PHE A 77 -3.88 -2.98 2.75
C PHE A 77 -4.90 -3.99 3.23
N SER A 78 -6.19 -3.82 2.94
CA SER A 78 -7.20 -4.84 3.27
C SER A 78 -6.87 -6.19 2.63
N CYS A 79 -6.48 -6.20 1.35
CA CYS A 79 -6.06 -7.42 0.66
C CYS A 79 -4.82 -8.07 1.30
N ILE A 80 -3.75 -7.29 1.54
CA ILE A 80 -2.49 -7.79 2.11
C ILE A 80 -2.73 -8.37 3.51
N PHE A 81 -3.42 -7.62 4.37
CA PHE A 81 -3.71 -8.04 5.73
C PHE A 81 -4.62 -9.25 5.76
N ALA A 82 -5.69 -9.27 4.95
CA ALA A 82 -6.59 -10.42 4.88
C ALA A 82 -5.88 -11.70 4.45
N ARG A 83 -4.99 -11.63 3.45
CA ARG A 83 -4.16 -12.77 3.03
C ARG A 83 -3.22 -13.21 4.15
N GLN A 84 -2.49 -12.27 4.75
CA GLN A 84 -1.57 -12.58 5.83
C GLN A 84 -2.27 -13.25 7.02
N PHE A 85 -3.43 -12.72 7.44
CA PHE A 85 -4.19 -13.31 8.55
C PHE A 85 -4.83 -14.65 8.18
N ARG A 86 -5.28 -14.82 6.93
CA ARG A 86 -5.75 -16.12 6.45
C ARG A 86 -4.63 -17.16 6.52
N ASP A 87 -3.45 -16.81 6.03
CA ASP A 87 -2.32 -17.74 5.98
C ASP A 87 -1.79 -18.03 7.38
N LEU A 88 -1.83 -17.07 8.31
CA LEU A 88 -1.57 -17.34 9.73
C LEU A 88 -2.60 -18.30 10.33
N LYS A 89 -3.89 -18.04 10.11
CA LYS A 89 -4.98 -18.87 10.68
C LYS A 89 -4.96 -20.31 10.18
N PHE A 90 -4.70 -20.53 8.88
CA PHE A 90 -4.80 -21.85 8.26
C PHE A 90 -3.44 -22.52 8.03
N GLY A 91 -2.34 -21.78 8.19
CA GLY A 91 -0.98 -22.29 8.07
C GLY A 91 -0.32 -22.65 9.40
N ASP A 92 -0.90 -22.23 10.52
CA ASP A 92 -0.46 -22.62 11.86
C ASP A 92 -1.23 -23.86 12.35
N SER A 93 -0.51 -24.96 12.56
CA SER A 93 -1.07 -26.23 13.03
C SER A 93 -1.66 -26.17 14.44
N PHE A 94 -1.32 -25.14 15.24
CA PHE A 94 -1.77 -24.98 16.62
C PHE A 94 -2.81 -23.87 16.79
N PHE A 95 -3.34 -23.32 15.69
CA PHE A 95 -4.38 -22.30 15.67
C PHE A 95 -5.80 -22.89 15.48
#